data_AF-A0A3B9EDE6-F1
#
_entry.id   AF-A0A3B9EDE6-F1
#
_cell.length_a   1.000
_cell.length_b   1.000
_cell.length_c   1.000
_cell.angle_alpha   90.00
_cell.angle_beta   90.00
_cell.angle_gamma   90.00
#
_symmetry.space_group_name_H-M   'P 1'
#
loop_
_entity.id
_entity.type
_entity.pdbx_description
1 polymer ?
#
loop_
_entity_poly.entity_id
_entity_poly.type
_entity_poly.pdbx_seq_one_letter_code
_entity_poly.pdbx_strand_id
1 'polypeptide(L)' 'MNDALLRQPRRVRHELKFRRARVEAVEQLTPVLKRIVLTGEELEGFFSPGFDDHVKI' A
#
# COMPACT_ATOMS: atom_id res chain seq x y z
N MET A 1 24.20 -23.68 0.95
CA MET A 1 23.28 -22.95 1.86
C MET A 1 21.88 -23.16 1.34
N ASN A 2 20.98 -23.69 2.17
CA ASN A 2 19.70 -24.22 1.72
C ASN A 2 18.71 -23.07 1.39
N ASP A 3 18.44 -22.86 0.11
CA ASP A 3 17.57 -21.82 -0.45
C ASP A 3 16.13 -21.83 0.13
N ALA A 4 15.74 -22.96 0.72
CA ALA A 4 14.42 -23.15 1.34
C ALA A 4 14.16 -22.25 2.56
N LEU A 5 15.19 -21.78 3.28
CA LEU A 5 15.03 -20.86 4.42
C LEU A 5 14.76 -19.41 3.97
N LEU A 6 15.11 -19.03 2.74
CA LEU A 6 14.96 -17.67 2.24
C LEU A 6 13.53 -17.31 1.83
N ARG A 7 12.64 -18.30 1.64
CA ARG A 7 11.24 -18.08 1.24
C ARG A 7 10.24 -18.15 2.39
N GLN A 8 10.71 -18.22 3.64
CA GLN A 8 9.82 -18.20 4.78
C GLN A 8 9.21 -16.79 4.95
N PRO A 9 7.88 -16.67 5.14
CA PRO A 9 7.23 -15.39 5.41
C PRO A 9 7.86 -14.75 6.64
N ARG A 10 8.46 -13.58 6.46
CA ARG A 10 9.04 -12.80 7.56
C ARG A 10 8.18 -11.58 7.79
N ARG A 11 7.87 -11.30 9.06
CA ARG A 11 7.24 -10.01 9.40
C ARG A 11 8.22 -8.88 9.11
N VAL A 12 7.87 -8.04 8.14
CA VAL A 12 8.58 -6.81 7.84
C VAL A 12 7.83 -5.67 8.51
N ARG A 13 8.56 -4.79 9.21
CA ARG A 13 8.01 -3.55 9.74
C ARG A 13 8.50 -2.41 8.86
N HIS A 14 7.56 -1.74 8.20
CA HIS A 14 7.84 -0.49 7.51
C HIS A 14 7.83 0.67 8.50
N GLU A 15 8.48 1.77 8.14
CA GLU A 15 8.40 3.01 8.90
C GLU A 15 6.95 3.50 8.96
N LEU A 16 6.45 3.78 10.17
CA LEU A 16 5.13 4.36 10.33
C LEU A 16 5.21 5.86 10.04
N LYS A 17 4.53 6.30 8.98
CA LYS A 17 4.50 7.70 8.56
C LYS A 17 3.06 8.12 8.26
N PHE A 18 2.62 9.20 8.90
CA PHE A 18 1.39 9.88 8.53
C PHE A 18 1.65 10.69 7.26
N ARG A 19 0.76 10.58 6.28
CA ARG A 19 0.89 11.23 4.98
C ARG A 19 -0.42 11.91 4.64
N ARG A 20 -0.38 13.20 4.34
CA ARG A 20 -1.53 13.91 3.77
C ARG A 20 -1.63 13.59 2.28
N ALA A 21 -2.78 13.09 1.88
CA ALA A 21 -3.11 12.87 0.48
C ALA A 21 -4.42 13.58 0.12
N ARG A 22 -4.60 13.85 -1.17
CA ARG A 22 -5.84 14.38 -1.76
C ARG A 22 -6.39 13.37 -2.77
N VAL A 23 -7.72 13.33 -2.89
CA VAL A 23 -8.39 12.54 -3.93
C VAL A 23 -8.14 13.20 -5.29
N GLU A 24 -7.55 12.46 -6.21
CA GLU A 24 -7.37 12.86 -7.61
C GLU A 24 -8.55 12.38 -8.45
N ALA A 25 -8.98 11.13 -8.25
CA ALA A 25 -10.05 10.53 -9.02
C ALA A 25 -10.85 9.51 -8.20
N VAL A 26 -12.12 9.34 -8.56
CA VAL A 26 -13.01 8.30 -8.03
C VAL A 26 -13.72 7.64 -9.20
N GLU A 27 -13.65 6.32 -9.26
CA GLU A 27 -14.29 5.50 -10.29
C GLU A 27 -15.20 4.45 -9.63
N GLN A 28 -16.45 4.34 -10.09
CA GLN A 28 -17.36 3.27 -9.68
C GLN A 28 -17.14 2.06 -10.59
N LEU A 29 -16.47 1.01 -10.10
CA LEU A 29 -16.17 -0.18 -10.89
C LEU A 29 -17.36 -1.13 -10.97
N THR A 30 -18.08 -1.30 -9.86
CA THR A 30 -19.29 -2.12 -9.72
C THR A 30 -20.23 -1.43 -8.75
N PRO A 31 -21.50 -1.84 -8.55
CA PRO A 31 -22.40 -1.18 -7.59
C PRO A 31 -21.87 -1.10 -6.14
N VAL A 32 -20.97 -1.99 -5.74
CA VAL A 32 -20.45 -2.10 -4.36
C VAL A 32 -18.92 -1.90 -4.26
N LEU A 33 -18.26 -1.53 -5.36
CA LEU A 33 -16.81 -1.30 -5.38
C LEU A 33 -16.46 0.02 -6.07
N LYS A 34 -15.71 0.87 -5.34
CA LYS A 34 -15.12 2.10 -5.88
C LYS A 34 -13.60 2.00 -5.87
N ARG A 35 -12.97 2.51 -6.94
CA ARG A 35 -11.53 2.79 -7.00
C ARG A 35 -11.32 4.27 -6.70
N ILE A 36 -10.37 4.58 -5.83
CA ILE A 36 -10.00 5.95 -5.47
C ILE A 36 -8.51 6.11 -5.76
N VAL A 37 -8.15 7.13 -6.53
CA VAL A 37 -6.75 7.53 -6.76
C VAL A 37 -6.41 8.65 -5.80
N LEU A 38 -5.40 8.43 -4.96
CA LEU A 38 -4.86 9.41 -4.03
C LEU A 38 -3.53 9.95 -4.56
N THR A 39 -3.30 11.25 -4.37
CA THR A 39 -2.05 11.92 -4.76
C THR A 39 -1.60 12.93 -3.70
N GLY A 40 -0.38 13.44 -3.81
CA GLY A 40 0.21 14.42 -2.89
C GLY A 40 1.70 14.21 -2.70
N GLU A 41 2.44 15.29 -2.45
CA GLU A 41 3.91 15.25 -2.27
C GLU A 41 4.34 14.35 -1.11
N GLU A 42 3.52 14.26 -0.05
CA GLU A 42 3.80 13.40 1.09
C GLU A 42 3.68 11.90 0.78
N LEU A 43 3.26 11.50 -0.43
CA LEU A 43 3.31 10.10 -0.90
C LEU A 43 4.70 9.71 -1.44
N GLU A 44 5.62 10.65 -1.62
CA GLU A 44 6.99 10.35 -2.04
C GLU A 44 7.64 9.31 -1.10
N GLY A 45 8.26 8.28 -1.66
CA GLY A 45 8.80 7.14 -0.91
C GLY A 45 7.75 6.29 -0.18
N PHE A 46 6.49 6.30 -0.59
CA PHE A 46 5.51 5.27 -0.18
C PHE A 46 5.94 3.91 -0.76
N PHE A 47 6.02 2.90 0.11
CA PHE A 47 6.58 1.58 -0.23
C PHE A 47 5.60 0.47 0.20
N SER A 48 5.20 -0.38 -0.73
CA SER A 48 4.15 -1.39 -0.55
C SER A 48 4.37 -2.62 -1.46
N PRO A 49 5.43 -3.43 -1.25
CA PRO A 49 5.77 -4.55 -2.12
C PRO A 49 4.90 -5.80 -1.91
N GLY A 50 4.18 -5.91 -0.79
CA GLY A 50 3.30 -7.02 -0.46
C GLY A 50 1.94 -6.89 -1.15
N PHE A 51 1.38 -8.01 -1.60
CA PHE A 51 0.06 -8.04 -2.22
C PHE A 51 -1.08 -7.78 -1.21
N ASP A 52 -0.82 -7.98 0.09
CA ASP A 52 -1.73 -7.79 1.22
C ASP A 52 -1.37 -6.57 2.10
N ASP A 53 -0.44 -5.74 1.65
CA ASP A 53 -0.11 -4.47 2.29
C ASP A 53 -1.35 -3.57 2.30
N HIS A 54 -1.60 -2.95 3.45
CA HIS A 54 -2.76 -2.08 3.64
C HIS A 54 -2.42 -0.91 4.56
N VAL A 55 -3.14 0.19 4.35
CA VAL A 55 -3.02 1.42 5.14
C VAL A 55 -4.31 1.69 5.90
N LYS A 56 -4.20 2.57 6.89
CA LYS A 56 -5.37 3.19 7.52
C LYS A 56 -5.58 4.55 6.87
N ILE A 57 -6.82 4.82 6.46
CA ILE A 57 -7.30 6.06 5.86
C ILE A 57 -8.28 6.70 6.83
#